data_AF-A0A1Q6LD46-F1
#
_entry.id   AF-A0A1Q6LD46-F1
#
_cell.length_a   1.000
_cell.length_b   1.000
_cell.length_c   1.000
_cell.angle_alpha   90.00
_cell.angle_beta   90.00
_cell.angle_gamma   90.00
#
_symmetry.space_group_name_H-M   'P 1'
#
loop_
_entity.id
_entity.type
_entity.pdbx_description
1 polymer ?
#
loop_
_entity_poly.entity_id
_entity_poly.type
_entity_poly.pdbx_seq_one_letter_code
_entity_poly.pdbx_strand_id
1 'polypeptide(L)'
;MTNAKTAASKLIDGVDFTSGGQVGIVTFSSGGKDQNEDNARKIGTAKNTGEATTLKNKVDNLTANGGTRIGDGLVKAKEMIEAMAKDKPANKNIVIVLSDGAYNVNVTYDKHGNKVYGNELLKTGGEKVSNVTSKANELKSSTSKPIVYSIAIVGQNESSGNTKIMTEIIPSSTKNYIKATDGYDSIIAAFKKVETEISGNTTVLVLSTNGKVELDNIKSGSDIIIKVNGTAITDVNSHIIVSGGKTFVDLASFEADAKIQIEYIEK
;
A
#
# COMPACT_ATOMS: atom_id res chain seq x y z
N MET A 1 7.10 -12.27 2.64
CA MET A 1 7.91 -11.16 2.08
C MET A 1 7.86 -11.04 0.55
N THR A 2 7.92 -12.13 -0.24
CA THR A 2 7.91 -12.08 -1.72
C THR A 2 6.77 -11.23 -2.30
N ASN A 3 5.54 -11.46 -1.84
CA ASN A 3 4.37 -10.73 -2.34
C ASN A 3 4.38 -9.24 -1.96
N ALA A 4 4.94 -8.88 -0.80
CA ALA A 4 5.10 -7.48 -0.39
C ALA A 4 6.12 -6.74 -1.27
N LYS A 5 7.20 -7.41 -1.68
CA LYS A 5 8.17 -6.86 -2.66
C LYS A 5 7.49 -6.61 -4.00
N THR A 6 6.74 -7.58 -4.52
CA THR A 6 6.04 -7.41 -5.79
C THR A 6 5.01 -6.28 -5.73
N ALA A 7 4.27 -6.16 -4.62
CA ALA A 7 3.32 -5.06 -4.44
C ALA A 7 4.02 -3.69 -4.41
N ALA A 8 5.14 -3.58 -3.69
CA ALA A 8 5.94 -2.35 -3.67
C ALA A 8 6.51 -2.01 -5.06
N SER A 9 7.01 -2.99 -5.81
CA SER A 9 7.49 -2.77 -7.19
C SER A 9 6.35 -2.30 -8.11
N LYS A 10 5.15 -2.86 -7.98
CA LYS A 10 3.97 -2.40 -8.74
C LYS A 10 3.54 -0.99 -8.37
N LEU A 11 3.55 -0.64 -7.08
CA LEU A 11 3.29 0.72 -6.62
C LEU A 11 4.30 1.71 -7.23
N ILE A 12 5.59 1.34 -7.28
CA ILE A 12 6.64 2.16 -7.91
C ILE A 12 6.34 2.36 -9.41
N ASP A 13 5.92 1.31 -10.11
CA ASP A 13 5.58 1.38 -11.54
C ASP A 13 4.33 2.22 -11.82
N GLY A 14 3.41 2.33 -10.86
CA GLY A 14 2.19 3.13 -10.97
C GLY A 14 2.38 4.64 -10.77
N VAL A 15 3.57 5.10 -10.39
CA VAL A 15 3.82 6.52 -10.13
C VAL A 15 4.01 7.29 -11.44
N ASP A 16 3.20 8.34 -11.63
CA ASP A 16 3.37 9.27 -12.75
C ASP A 16 4.56 10.22 -12.49
N PHE A 17 5.74 9.79 -12.91
CA PHE A 17 6.96 10.60 -12.84
C PHE A 17 6.97 11.77 -13.83
N THR A 18 6.22 11.70 -14.93
CA THR A 18 6.14 12.77 -15.94
C THR A 18 5.49 14.00 -15.36
N SER A 19 4.43 13.82 -14.55
CA SER A 19 3.79 14.90 -13.80
C SER A 19 4.52 15.28 -12.51
N GLY A 20 5.71 14.72 -12.25
CA GLY A 20 6.52 15.04 -11.08
C GLY A 20 6.18 14.23 -9.82
N GLY A 21 5.52 13.09 -9.96
CA GLY A 21 5.32 12.13 -8.89
C GLY A 21 6.63 11.62 -8.29
N GLN A 22 6.58 11.17 -7.04
CA GLN A 22 7.74 10.66 -6.31
C GLN A 22 7.33 9.49 -5.42
N VAL A 23 8.24 8.55 -5.20
CA VAL A 23 8.02 7.41 -4.30
C VAL A 23 9.27 7.13 -3.48
N GLY A 24 9.07 6.66 -2.26
CA GLY A 24 10.14 6.29 -1.34
C GLY A 24 9.82 5.00 -0.60
N ILE A 25 10.86 4.23 -0.29
CA ILE A 25 10.73 2.96 0.44
C ILE A 25 11.53 3.02 1.74
N VAL A 26 10.84 2.70 2.83
CA VAL A 26 11.42 2.50 4.16
C VAL A 26 11.13 1.08 4.59
N THR A 27 12.13 0.42 5.17
CA THR A 27 11.93 -0.84 5.92
C THR A 27 12.05 -0.56 7.40
N PHE A 28 11.37 -1.35 8.21
CA PHE A 28 11.56 -1.37 9.65
C PHE A 28 11.69 -2.81 10.13
N SER A 29 12.54 -2.99 11.13
CA SER A 29 12.82 -4.26 11.77
C SER A 29 13.47 -4.01 13.12
N SER A 30 13.66 -5.04 13.94
CA SER A 30 14.60 -4.94 15.06
C SER A 30 16.01 -5.37 14.69
N GLY A 31 16.98 -4.87 15.44
CA GLY A 31 18.38 -5.24 15.36
C GLY A 31 18.99 -5.49 16.73
N GLY A 32 20.33 -5.52 16.79
CA GLY A 32 21.07 -5.73 18.02
C GLY A 32 21.14 -7.20 18.46
N LYS A 33 21.90 -7.43 19.54
CA LYS A 33 22.14 -8.78 20.11
C LYS A 33 20.84 -9.45 20.57
N ASP A 34 19.90 -8.64 21.09
CA ASP A 34 18.64 -9.10 21.68
C ASP A 34 17.42 -8.79 20.80
N GLN A 35 17.62 -8.37 19.55
CA GLN A 35 16.54 -8.06 18.59
C GLN A 35 15.54 -7.04 19.14
N ASN A 36 16.01 -6.04 19.90
CA ASN A 36 15.20 -5.00 20.53
C ASN A 36 15.64 -3.57 20.18
N GLU A 37 16.63 -3.43 19.29
CA GLU A 37 17.13 -2.13 18.82
C GLU A 37 16.39 -1.68 17.55
N ASP A 38 16.32 -0.36 17.37
CA ASP A 38 15.78 0.29 16.18
C ASP A 38 16.71 0.03 14.97
N ASN A 39 16.14 -0.46 13.86
CA ASN A 39 16.89 -0.83 12.65
C ASN A 39 16.12 -0.48 11.37
N ALA A 40 15.33 0.59 11.39
CA ALA A 40 14.66 1.07 10.19
C ALA A 40 15.65 1.71 9.22
N ARG A 41 15.43 1.50 7.92
CA ARG A 41 16.33 1.94 6.84
C ARG A 41 15.54 2.61 5.74
N LYS A 42 16.04 3.74 5.27
CA LYS A 42 15.62 4.35 4.01
C LYS A 42 16.28 3.59 2.87
N ILE A 43 15.50 2.84 2.10
CA ILE A 43 16.01 2.05 0.97
C ILE A 43 16.35 2.97 -0.21
N GLY A 44 15.49 3.96 -0.45
CA GLY A 44 15.73 5.00 -1.42
C GLY A 44 14.44 5.74 -1.79
N THR A 45 14.60 6.70 -2.69
CA THR A 45 13.51 7.44 -3.34
C THR A 45 13.71 7.41 -4.85
N ALA A 46 12.63 7.55 -5.59
CA ALA A 46 12.62 7.71 -7.02
C ALA A 46 11.76 8.92 -7.42
N LYS A 47 12.28 9.71 -8.36
CA LYS A 47 11.65 10.90 -8.96
C LYS A 47 11.54 10.79 -10.49
N ASN A 48 12.08 9.73 -11.06
CA ASN A 48 12.05 9.42 -12.49
C ASN A 48 12.15 7.90 -12.70
N THR A 49 11.94 7.46 -13.94
CA THR A 49 11.90 6.04 -14.33
C THR A 49 13.23 5.30 -14.14
N GLY A 50 14.38 5.99 -14.29
CA GLY A 50 15.70 5.41 -14.04
C GLY A 50 15.94 5.12 -12.55
N GLU A 51 15.61 6.08 -11.70
CA GLU A 51 15.65 5.91 -10.24
C GLU A 51 14.64 4.86 -9.77
N ALA A 52 13.45 4.79 -10.38
CA ALA A 52 12.44 3.78 -10.09
C ALA A 52 12.98 2.36 -10.34
N THR A 53 13.68 2.15 -11.46
CA THR A 53 14.34 0.87 -11.76
C THR A 53 15.37 0.50 -10.69
N THR A 54 16.19 1.47 -10.28
CA THR A 54 17.18 1.27 -9.21
C THR A 54 16.52 0.94 -7.87
N LEU A 55 15.42 1.61 -7.54
CA LEU A 55 14.69 1.39 -6.31
C LEU A 55 14.04 0.01 -6.26
N LYS A 56 13.45 -0.46 -7.37
CA LYS A 56 12.91 -1.83 -7.48
C LYS A 56 13.99 -2.89 -7.26
N ASN A 57 15.17 -2.73 -7.84
CA ASN A 57 16.28 -3.65 -7.60
C ASN A 57 16.67 -3.72 -6.12
N LYS A 58 16.60 -2.58 -5.40
CA LYS A 58 16.85 -2.57 -3.94
C LYS A 58 15.73 -3.27 -3.17
N VAL A 59 14.47 -3.08 -3.57
CA VAL A 59 13.30 -3.78 -3.00
C VAL A 59 13.41 -5.30 -3.17
N ASP A 60 13.81 -5.75 -4.35
CA ASP A 60 13.97 -7.18 -4.66
C ASP A 60 15.03 -7.85 -3.79
N ASN A 61 16.07 -7.09 -3.40
CA ASN A 61 17.15 -7.56 -2.54
C ASN A 61 16.86 -7.45 -1.02
N LEU A 62 15.66 -7.00 -0.62
CA LEU A 62 15.31 -6.93 0.80
C LEU A 62 15.28 -8.32 1.45
N THR A 63 15.74 -8.41 2.69
CA THR A 63 15.67 -9.63 3.49
C THR A 63 14.94 -9.34 4.80
N ALA A 64 14.11 -10.28 5.23
CA ALA A 64 13.48 -10.19 6.55
C ALA A 64 14.57 -10.45 7.59
N ASN A 65 14.67 -9.57 8.57
CA ASN A 65 15.69 -9.65 9.62
C ASN A 65 15.10 -9.15 10.92
N GLY A 66 15.02 -9.98 11.94
CA GLY A 66 14.57 -9.55 13.27
C GLY A 66 13.05 -9.40 13.45
N GLY A 67 12.68 -8.68 14.51
CA GLY A 67 11.32 -8.36 14.93
C GLY A 67 10.77 -7.06 14.34
N THR A 68 9.79 -6.44 14.99
CA THR A 68 8.95 -5.37 14.42
C THR A 68 9.09 -4.04 15.18
N ARG A 69 9.94 -3.12 14.69
CA ARG A 69 10.12 -1.76 15.25
C ARG A 69 9.42 -0.69 14.42
N ILE A 70 8.09 -0.73 14.41
CA ILE A 70 7.28 0.14 13.55
C ILE A 70 7.45 1.63 13.89
N GLY A 71 7.69 1.98 15.16
CA GLY A 71 7.89 3.36 15.58
C GLY A 71 9.06 4.03 14.87
N ASP A 72 10.19 3.31 14.76
CA ASP A 72 11.36 3.79 14.02
C ASP A 72 11.10 3.90 12.51
N GLY A 73 10.35 2.94 11.95
CA GLY A 73 9.86 3.02 10.58
C GLY A 73 9.06 4.30 10.30
N LEU A 74 8.16 4.69 11.21
CA LEU A 74 7.37 5.91 11.09
C LEU A 74 8.23 7.18 11.16
N VAL A 75 9.29 7.19 11.97
CA VAL A 75 10.25 8.31 12.01
C VAL A 75 10.95 8.46 10.66
N LYS A 76 11.46 7.37 10.09
CA LYS A 76 12.12 7.41 8.77
C LYS A 76 11.16 7.78 7.64
N ALA A 77 9.92 7.30 7.71
CA ALA A 77 8.86 7.69 6.78
C ALA A 77 8.58 9.20 6.85
N LYS A 78 8.45 9.76 8.07
CA LYS A 78 8.27 11.21 8.28
C LYS A 78 9.39 12.03 7.65
N GLU A 79 10.64 11.68 7.97
CA GLU A 79 11.81 12.39 7.41
C GLU A 79 11.83 12.34 5.87
N MET A 80 11.46 11.20 5.29
CA MET A 80 11.45 11.00 3.85
C MET A 80 10.32 11.78 3.16
N ILE A 81 9.09 11.68 3.67
CA ILE A 81 7.94 12.36 3.07
C ILE A 81 8.05 13.88 3.21
N GLU A 82 8.60 14.40 4.32
CA GLU A 82 8.87 15.84 4.46
C GLU A 82 9.93 16.34 3.46
N ALA A 83 10.94 15.52 3.15
CA ALA A 83 11.94 15.87 2.14
C ALA A 83 11.35 15.87 0.73
N MET A 84 10.52 14.87 0.40
CA MET A 84 9.81 14.79 -0.89
C MET A 84 8.81 15.95 -1.03
N ALA A 85 8.03 16.24 0.00
CA ALA A 85 7.07 17.35 0.00
C ALA A 85 7.74 18.72 -0.18
N LYS A 86 8.97 18.92 0.32
CA LYS A 86 9.72 20.16 0.05
C LYS A 86 10.14 20.29 -1.41
N ASP A 87 10.49 19.18 -2.05
CA ASP A 87 10.92 19.12 -3.45
C ASP A 87 9.73 19.27 -4.41
N LYS A 88 8.58 18.68 -4.06
CA LYS A 88 7.33 18.72 -4.84
C LYS A 88 6.13 19.11 -3.94
N PRO A 89 6.00 20.39 -3.57
CA PRO A 89 4.99 20.84 -2.59
C PRO A 89 3.54 20.72 -3.07
N ALA A 90 3.31 20.63 -4.38
CA ALA A 90 1.98 20.43 -4.95
C ALA A 90 1.49 18.97 -4.86
N ASN A 91 2.39 18.00 -4.60
CA ASN A 91 2.03 16.60 -4.54
C ASN A 91 1.20 16.30 -3.28
N LYS A 92 0.19 15.43 -3.44
CA LYS A 92 -0.51 14.83 -2.30
C LYS A 92 0.43 13.87 -1.59
N ASN A 93 0.63 14.07 -0.29
CA ASN A 93 1.53 13.25 0.52
C ASN A 93 0.80 12.03 1.08
N ILE A 94 1.31 10.84 0.82
CA ILE A 94 0.75 9.58 1.32
C ILE A 94 1.86 8.74 1.95
N VAL A 95 1.53 8.07 3.06
CA VAL A 95 2.37 7.02 3.64
C VAL A 95 1.54 5.74 3.78
N ILE A 96 2.06 4.62 3.30
CA ILE A 96 1.44 3.29 3.42
C ILE A 96 2.32 2.45 4.34
N VAL A 97 1.75 1.99 5.45
CA VAL A 97 2.45 1.15 6.43
C VAL A 97 1.95 -0.29 6.29
N LEU A 98 2.77 -1.17 5.75
CA LEU A 98 2.48 -2.60 5.64
C LEU A 98 3.20 -3.38 6.72
N SER A 99 2.50 -4.25 7.44
CA SER A 99 3.12 -5.08 8.47
C SER A 99 2.33 -6.38 8.70
N ASP A 100 3.03 -7.47 9.01
CA ASP A 100 2.50 -8.80 9.35
C ASP A 100 2.68 -9.17 10.84
N GLY A 101 3.32 -8.30 11.62
CA GLY A 101 3.63 -8.54 13.03
C GLY A 101 2.40 -8.74 13.94
N ALA A 102 2.62 -9.35 15.10
CA ALA A 102 1.58 -9.51 16.11
C ALA A 102 1.42 -8.23 16.95
N TYR A 103 0.36 -7.46 16.70
CA TYR A 103 0.17 -6.16 17.35
C TYR A 103 -0.54 -6.21 18.70
N ASN A 104 -0.85 -7.40 19.21
CA ASN A 104 -1.46 -7.59 20.53
C ASN A 104 -0.45 -7.22 21.61
N VAL A 105 -0.94 -6.65 22.71
CA VAL A 105 -0.09 -6.38 23.87
C VAL A 105 0.16 -7.67 24.65
N ASN A 106 1.34 -7.76 25.27
CA ASN A 106 1.65 -8.84 26.20
C ASN A 106 0.58 -8.90 27.30
N VAL A 107 -0.03 -10.07 27.48
CA VAL A 107 -1.00 -10.30 28.57
C VAL A 107 -0.29 -11.05 29.68
N THR A 108 -0.26 -10.45 30.86
CA THR A 108 0.18 -11.08 32.10
C THR A 108 -1.03 -11.30 33.02
N TYR A 109 -0.82 -11.94 34.16
CA TYR A 109 -1.84 -12.08 35.20
C TYR A 109 -1.34 -11.43 36.49
N ASP A 110 -2.22 -10.71 37.20
CA ASP A 110 -1.91 -10.22 38.54
C ASP A 110 -1.90 -11.36 39.57
N LYS A 111 -1.53 -11.05 40.82
CA LYS A 111 -1.52 -12.02 41.93
C LYS A 111 -2.89 -12.63 42.27
N HIS A 112 -3.98 -12.10 41.69
CA HIS A 112 -5.34 -12.58 41.85
C HIS A 112 -5.85 -13.35 40.62
N GLY A 113 -5.01 -13.56 39.60
CA GLY A 113 -5.38 -14.26 38.37
C GLY A 113 -6.16 -13.40 37.37
N ASN A 114 -6.21 -12.07 37.55
CA ASN A 114 -6.83 -11.18 36.57
C ASN A 114 -5.86 -10.84 35.45
N LYS A 115 -6.36 -10.77 34.21
CA LYS A 115 -5.56 -10.34 33.06
C LYS A 115 -5.10 -8.89 33.22
N VAL A 116 -3.80 -8.67 33.06
CA VAL A 116 -3.17 -7.34 32.98
C VAL A 116 -2.59 -7.19 31.59
N TYR A 117 -2.96 -6.13 30.91
CA TYR A 117 -2.48 -5.81 29.57
C TYR A 117 -1.23 -4.93 29.67
N GLY A 118 -0.10 -5.42 29.17
CA GLY A 118 1.15 -4.69 29.09
C GLY A 118 1.13 -3.59 28.02
N ASN A 119 2.21 -2.80 27.98
CA ASN A 119 2.42 -1.78 26.95
C ASN A 119 3.31 -2.27 25.79
N GLU A 120 3.86 -3.48 25.87
CA GLU A 120 4.74 -4.07 24.85
C GLU A 120 3.96 -4.99 23.91
N LEU A 121 4.31 -4.99 22.63
CA LEU A 121 3.65 -5.79 21.60
C LEU A 121 4.27 -7.19 21.50
N LEU A 122 3.42 -8.21 21.31
CA LEU A 122 3.82 -9.60 21.18
C LEU A 122 4.82 -9.79 20.02
N LYS A 123 5.97 -10.42 20.31
CA LYS A 123 6.94 -10.84 19.27
C LYS A 123 7.47 -9.71 18.37
N THR A 124 7.48 -8.47 18.85
CA THR A 124 7.87 -7.28 18.07
C THR A 124 9.29 -6.75 18.36
N GLY A 125 10.12 -7.47 19.12
CA GLY A 125 11.40 -6.91 19.55
C GLY A 125 11.24 -5.76 20.56
N GLY A 126 10.32 -5.92 21.52
CA GLY A 126 10.11 -4.97 22.62
C GLY A 126 9.49 -3.63 22.19
N GLU A 127 8.81 -3.57 21.03
CA GLU A 127 8.11 -2.37 20.60
C GLU A 127 6.96 -2.05 21.56
N LYS A 128 6.74 -0.76 21.84
CA LYS A 128 5.75 -0.29 22.82
C LYS A 128 4.61 0.46 22.14
N VAL A 129 3.37 0.21 22.57
CA VAL A 129 2.17 0.93 22.06
C VAL A 129 2.37 2.44 22.17
N SER A 130 2.92 2.90 23.29
CA SER A 130 3.20 4.33 23.53
C SER A 130 4.18 4.92 22.51
N ASN A 131 5.21 4.17 22.11
CA ASN A 131 6.20 4.61 21.12
C ASN A 131 5.54 4.75 19.75
N VAL A 132 4.83 3.70 19.30
CA VAL A 132 4.09 3.71 18.03
C VAL A 132 3.07 4.86 18.00
N THR A 133 2.37 5.09 19.11
CA THR A 133 1.40 6.19 19.24
C THR A 133 2.04 7.56 19.07
N SER A 134 3.16 7.81 19.76
CA SER A 134 3.90 9.07 19.62
C SER A 134 4.34 9.28 18.17
N LYS A 135 4.98 8.27 17.57
CA LYS A 135 5.56 8.39 16.21
C LYS A 135 4.52 8.47 15.11
N ALA A 136 3.39 7.78 15.26
CA ALA A 136 2.26 7.93 14.34
C ALA A 136 1.67 9.35 14.42
N ASN A 137 1.51 9.90 15.62
CA ASN A 137 1.01 11.27 15.78
C ASN A 137 1.99 12.30 15.20
N GLU A 138 3.29 12.16 15.47
CA GLU A 138 4.35 13.00 14.88
C GLU A 138 4.34 12.96 13.34
N LEU A 139 4.13 11.78 12.74
CA LEU A 139 4.01 11.64 11.28
C LEU A 139 2.77 12.34 10.74
N LYS A 140 1.59 12.09 11.33
CA LYS A 140 0.31 12.68 10.91
C LYS A 140 0.30 14.21 11.06
N SER A 141 0.94 14.73 12.11
CA SER A 141 1.07 16.16 12.37
C SER A 141 2.31 16.80 11.72
N SER A 142 3.04 16.06 10.88
CA SER A 142 4.23 16.58 10.19
C SER A 142 3.89 17.75 9.28
N THR A 143 4.90 18.50 8.85
CA THR A 143 4.68 19.66 7.95
C THR A 143 4.07 19.24 6.61
N SER A 144 4.36 18.01 6.17
CA SER A 144 3.79 17.41 4.96
C SER A 144 2.35 16.92 5.10
N LYS A 145 1.82 16.81 6.33
CA LYS A 145 0.46 16.35 6.67
C LYS A 145 -0.02 15.16 5.83
N PRO A 146 0.72 14.03 5.81
CA PRO A 146 0.41 12.92 4.93
C PRO A 146 -0.90 12.24 5.33
N ILE A 147 -1.60 11.68 4.33
CA ILE A 147 -2.63 10.69 4.59
C ILE A 147 -1.92 9.36 4.85
N VAL A 148 -2.11 8.82 6.06
CA VAL A 148 -1.47 7.57 6.47
C VAL A 148 -2.48 6.43 6.33
N TYR A 149 -2.05 5.39 5.63
CA TYR A 149 -2.73 4.11 5.45
C TYR A 149 -1.99 3.02 6.20
N SER A 150 -2.72 2.02 6.66
CA SER A 150 -2.17 0.81 7.26
C SER A 150 -2.74 -0.43 6.58
N ILE A 151 -1.85 -1.33 6.17
CA ILE A 151 -2.18 -2.63 5.61
C ILE A 151 -1.67 -3.68 6.60
N ALA A 152 -2.58 -4.36 7.29
CA ALA A 152 -2.21 -5.48 8.16
C ALA A 152 -2.34 -6.80 7.41
N ILE A 153 -1.24 -7.55 7.35
CA ILE A 153 -1.19 -8.91 6.84
C ILE A 153 -1.53 -9.87 7.98
N VAL A 154 -2.53 -10.72 7.81
CA VAL A 154 -2.95 -11.72 8.81
C VAL A 154 -3.03 -13.12 8.19
N GLY A 155 -2.90 -14.16 9.01
CA GLY A 155 -3.19 -15.53 8.58
C GLY A 155 -4.66 -15.71 8.19
N GLN A 156 -4.97 -16.63 7.26
CA GLN A 156 -6.34 -16.86 6.76
C GLN A 156 -7.36 -17.18 7.86
N ASN A 157 -6.92 -17.81 8.96
CA ASN A 157 -7.75 -18.21 10.10
C ASN A 157 -7.44 -17.41 11.38
N GLU A 158 -6.67 -16.33 11.26
CA GLU A 158 -6.43 -15.46 12.40
C GLU A 158 -7.60 -14.48 12.53
N SER A 159 -8.31 -14.59 13.66
CA SER A 159 -9.11 -13.49 14.20
C SER A 159 -8.23 -12.26 14.13
N SER A 160 -8.68 -11.23 13.42
CA SER A 160 -7.85 -10.05 13.15
C SER A 160 -7.26 -9.56 14.46
N GLY A 161 -5.97 -9.84 14.70
CA GLY A 161 -5.15 -9.20 15.73
C GLY A 161 -4.85 -7.76 15.36
N ASN A 162 -5.82 -7.11 14.71
CA ASN A 162 -5.85 -5.71 14.36
C ASN A 162 -6.08 -4.95 15.65
N THR A 163 -5.03 -4.84 16.44
CA THR A 163 -5.12 -3.96 17.58
C THR A 163 -5.36 -2.54 17.10
N LYS A 164 -5.81 -1.73 18.05
CA LYS A 164 -5.88 -0.28 17.97
C LYS A 164 -4.66 0.35 17.24
N ILE A 165 -3.50 -0.30 17.25
CA ILE A 165 -2.31 0.15 16.52
C ILE A 165 -2.55 0.27 15.02
N MET A 166 -2.94 -0.83 14.35
CA MET A 166 -3.10 -0.84 12.91
C MET A 166 -4.42 -0.19 12.48
N THR A 167 -5.45 -0.17 13.33
CA THR A 167 -6.78 0.33 12.96
C THR A 167 -6.99 1.80 13.27
N GLU A 168 -6.43 2.32 14.35
CA GLU A 168 -6.75 3.65 14.88
C GLU A 168 -5.51 4.53 15.08
N ILE A 169 -4.38 3.97 15.52
CA ILE A 169 -3.20 4.75 15.92
C ILE A 169 -2.38 5.16 14.70
N ILE A 170 -1.95 4.19 13.89
CA ILE A 170 -1.12 4.44 12.70
C ILE A 170 -1.89 5.20 11.62
N PRO A 171 -3.05 4.73 11.15
CA PRO A 171 -3.73 5.40 10.05
C PRO A 171 -4.28 6.76 10.48
N SER A 172 -4.51 7.66 9.51
CA SER A 172 -5.12 8.96 9.79
C SER A 172 -6.61 8.85 10.15
N SER A 173 -7.25 7.74 9.80
CA SER A 173 -8.65 7.41 10.11
C SER A 173 -8.84 5.90 10.03
N THR A 174 -9.80 5.36 10.76
CA THR A 174 -10.16 3.92 10.71
C THR A 174 -10.54 3.44 9.31
N LYS A 175 -11.01 4.32 8.42
CA LYS A 175 -11.29 3.98 7.02
C LYS A 175 -10.03 3.67 6.19
N ASN A 176 -8.88 4.21 6.60
CA ASN A 176 -7.59 4.01 5.92
C ASN A 176 -6.89 2.71 6.37
N TYR A 177 -7.55 1.92 7.21
CA TYR A 177 -7.11 0.59 7.59
C TYR A 177 -7.58 -0.45 6.56
N ILE A 178 -6.67 -1.33 6.14
CA ILE A 178 -6.95 -2.41 5.20
C ILE A 178 -6.43 -3.73 5.77
N LYS A 179 -7.32 -4.73 5.80
CA LYS A 179 -6.97 -6.12 6.11
C LYS A 179 -6.58 -6.85 4.84
N ALA A 180 -5.46 -7.56 4.86
CA ALA A 180 -5.04 -8.45 3.80
C ALA A 180 -4.51 -9.78 4.37
N THR A 181 -4.47 -10.81 3.54
CA THR A 181 -3.71 -12.04 3.81
C THR A 181 -2.35 -11.97 3.13
N ASP A 182 -1.46 -12.90 3.44
CA ASP A 182 -0.12 -12.98 2.84
C ASP A 182 -0.13 -13.44 1.36
N GLY A 183 -1.30 -13.85 0.85
CA GLY A 183 -1.53 -14.24 -0.52
C GLY A 183 -1.34 -13.08 -1.51
N TYR A 184 -0.79 -13.39 -2.67
CA TYR A 184 -0.46 -12.42 -3.72
C TYR A 184 -1.64 -11.51 -4.07
N ASP A 185 -2.79 -12.09 -4.43
CA ASP A 185 -3.97 -11.33 -4.85
C ASP A 185 -4.50 -10.42 -3.74
N SER A 186 -4.42 -10.85 -2.48
CA SER A 186 -4.89 -10.07 -1.33
C SER A 186 -4.04 -8.83 -1.09
N ILE A 187 -2.72 -8.97 -1.14
CA ILE A 187 -1.80 -7.83 -0.97
C ILE A 187 -1.95 -6.85 -2.13
N ILE A 188 -2.00 -7.34 -3.37
CA ILE A 188 -2.20 -6.47 -4.54
C ILE A 188 -3.54 -5.72 -4.46
N ALA A 189 -4.63 -6.40 -4.07
CA ALA A 189 -5.92 -5.75 -3.89
C ALA A 189 -5.88 -4.65 -2.80
N ALA A 190 -5.13 -4.86 -1.72
CA ALA A 190 -4.97 -3.86 -0.67
C ALA A 190 -4.27 -2.58 -1.17
N PHE A 191 -3.18 -2.71 -1.93
CA PHE A 191 -2.52 -1.55 -2.53
C PHE A 191 -3.40 -0.85 -3.57
N LYS A 192 -4.11 -1.60 -4.42
CA LYS A 192 -5.05 -1.03 -5.40
C LYS A 192 -6.17 -0.23 -4.76
N LYS A 193 -6.67 -0.67 -3.59
CA LYS A 193 -7.66 0.10 -2.84
C LYS A 193 -7.10 1.46 -2.41
N VAL A 194 -5.85 1.48 -1.94
CA VAL A 194 -5.16 2.74 -1.60
C VAL A 194 -4.98 3.61 -2.84
N GLU A 195 -4.51 3.05 -3.97
CA GLU A 195 -4.35 3.78 -5.25
C GLU A 195 -5.66 4.41 -5.74
N THR A 196 -6.77 3.67 -5.67
CA THR A 196 -8.13 4.13 -6.00
C THR A 196 -8.53 5.34 -5.14
N GLU A 197 -8.34 5.25 -3.83
CA GLU A 197 -8.68 6.35 -2.92
C GLU A 197 -7.77 7.58 -3.08
N ILE A 198 -6.52 7.38 -3.47
CA ILE A 198 -5.56 8.47 -3.68
C ILE A 198 -5.90 9.26 -4.94
N SER A 199 -6.11 8.53 -6.04
CA SER A 199 -6.35 9.08 -7.37
C SER A 199 -7.74 9.70 -7.49
N GLY A 200 -8.69 9.29 -6.64
CA GLY A 200 -10.10 9.62 -6.81
C GLY A 200 -10.75 8.81 -7.94
N ASN A 201 -9.98 7.92 -8.58
CA ASN A 201 -10.41 7.12 -9.71
C ASN A 201 -10.92 5.78 -9.22
N THR A 202 -12.08 5.35 -9.70
CA THR A 202 -12.62 4.02 -9.39
C THR A 202 -11.88 2.98 -10.24
N THR A 203 -10.97 2.20 -9.64
CA THR A 203 -10.36 1.06 -10.33
C THR A 203 -11.35 -0.11 -10.33
N VAL A 204 -11.92 -0.44 -11.49
CA VAL A 204 -12.84 -1.57 -11.65
C VAL A 204 -12.10 -2.77 -12.26
N LEU A 205 -11.86 -3.80 -11.44
CA LEU A 205 -11.37 -5.09 -11.92
C LEU A 205 -12.54 -5.91 -12.47
N VAL A 206 -12.54 -6.17 -13.77
CA VAL A 206 -13.58 -6.96 -14.44
C VAL A 206 -12.95 -8.14 -15.16
N LEU A 207 -13.55 -9.32 -15.02
CA LEU A 207 -13.19 -10.50 -15.81
C LEU A 207 -13.91 -10.44 -17.16
N SER A 208 -13.19 -10.78 -18.24
CA SER A 208 -13.80 -10.89 -19.57
C SER A 208 -14.85 -12.00 -19.58
N THR A 209 -16.00 -11.71 -20.18
CA THR A 209 -17.02 -12.71 -20.51
C THR A 209 -17.21 -12.68 -22.03
N ASN A 210 -16.97 -13.81 -22.70
CA ASN A 210 -17.08 -13.95 -24.17
C ASN A 210 -16.26 -12.90 -24.96
N GLY A 211 -15.03 -12.59 -24.52
CA GLY A 211 -14.16 -11.64 -25.21
C GLY A 211 -14.59 -10.18 -25.08
N LYS A 212 -15.43 -9.86 -24.08
CA LYS A 212 -15.89 -8.48 -23.80
C LYS A 212 -15.81 -8.18 -22.32
N VAL A 213 -15.66 -6.90 -22.01
CA VAL A 213 -15.86 -6.37 -20.65
C VAL A 213 -16.89 -5.24 -20.73
N GLU A 214 -17.94 -5.36 -19.93
CA GLU A 214 -18.94 -4.31 -19.77
C GLU A 214 -18.36 -3.16 -18.95
N LEU A 215 -18.55 -1.94 -19.42
CA LEU A 215 -18.13 -0.71 -18.75
C LEU A 215 -19.37 -0.03 -18.17
N ASP A 216 -19.60 -0.18 -16.87
CA ASP A 216 -20.71 0.48 -16.20
C ASP A 216 -20.49 2.00 -16.16
N ASN A 217 -21.51 2.76 -16.57
CA ASN A 217 -21.60 4.22 -16.45
C ASN A 217 -20.57 5.08 -17.23
N ILE A 218 -19.87 4.52 -18.21
CA ILE A 218 -18.94 5.31 -19.04
C ILE A 218 -19.68 6.05 -20.17
N LYS A 219 -19.52 7.38 -20.22
CA LYS A 219 -20.01 8.24 -21.31
C LYS A 219 -18.99 8.30 -22.45
N SER A 220 -19.47 8.36 -23.69
CA SER A 220 -18.64 8.62 -24.86
C SER A 220 -17.87 9.94 -24.68
N GLY A 221 -16.55 9.93 -24.85
CA GLY A 221 -15.67 11.10 -24.68
C GLY A 221 -15.03 11.27 -23.30
N SER A 222 -15.24 10.33 -22.37
CA SER A 222 -14.47 10.28 -21.12
C SER A 222 -13.00 9.93 -21.38
N ASP A 223 -12.08 10.53 -20.62
CA ASP A 223 -10.65 10.19 -20.64
C ASP A 223 -10.44 8.79 -19.98
N ILE A 224 -10.41 7.73 -20.80
CA ILE A 224 -10.32 6.34 -20.34
C ILE A 224 -8.92 5.77 -20.64
N ILE A 225 -8.29 5.07 -19.68
CA ILE A 225 -6.97 4.44 -19.86
C ILE A 225 -7.06 2.93 -19.61
N ILE A 226 -7.39 2.15 -20.63
CA ILE A 226 -7.51 0.69 -20.49
C ILE A 226 -6.12 0.04 -20.46
N LYS A 227 -5.86 -0.85 -19.49
CA LYS A 227 -4.63 -1.66 -19.42
C LYS A 227 -4.93 -3.15 -19.66
N VAL A 228 -4.15 -3.81 -20.50
CA VAL A 228 -4.20 -5.27 -20.71
C VAL A 228 -2.88 -5.86 -20.25
N ASN A 229 -2.92 -6.82 -19.33
CA ASN A 229 -1.72 -7.39 -18.69
C ASN A 229 -0.78 -6.34 -18.07
N GLY A 230 -1.32 -5.19 -17.64
CA GLY A 230 -0.55 -4.09 -17.05
C GLY A 230 -0.02 -3.06 -18.06
N THR A 231 -0.21 -3.26 -19.35
CA THR A 231 0.20 -2.32 -20.41
C THR A 231 -0.99 -1.52 -20.91
N ALA A 232 -0.89 -0.19 -20.96
CA ALA A 232 -1.94 0.66 -21.51
C ALA A 232 -2.10 0.42 -23.01
N ILE A 233 -3.33 0.28 -23.48
CA ILE A 233 -3.62 0.19 -24.91
C ILE A 233 -3.65 1.61 -25.50
N THR A 234 -3.10 1.75 -26.70
CA THR A 234 -3.23 2.97 -27.50
C THR A 234 -4.57 2.96 -28.23
N ASP A 235 -5.15 4.14 -28.42
CA ASP A 235 -6.42 4.31 -29.15
C ASP A 235 -7.60 3.51 -28.55
N VAL A 236 -7.87 3.77 -27.27
CA VAL A 236 -8.97 3.17 -26.50
C VAL A 236 -10.31 3.26 -27.25
N ASN A 237 -10.58 4.38 -27.93
CA ASN A 237 -11.83 4.61 -28.65
C ASN A 237 -12.10 3.59 -29.76
N SER A 238 -11.05 3.10 -30.44
CA SER A 238 -11.18 2.08 -31.48
C SER A 238 -11.61 0.70 -30.94
N HIS A 239 -11.50 0.49 -29.62
CA HIS A 239 -11.85 -0.75 -28.95
C HIS A 239 -13.18 -0.64 -28.17
N ILE A 240 -13.83 0.52 -28.15
CA ILE A 240 -15.12 0.71 -27.48
C ILE A 240 -16.25 0.38 -28.45
N ILE A 241 -17.15 -0.52 -28.02
CA ILE A 241 -18.37 -0.87 -28.74
C ILE A 241 -19.60 -0.56 -27.89
N VAL A 242 -20.67 -0.09 -28.52
CA VAL A 242 -21.97 0.14 -27.86
C VAL A 242 -22.98 -0.88 -28.38
N SER A 243 -23.59 -1.64 -27.48
CA SER A 243 -24.60 -2.65 -27.84
C SER A 243 -25.69 -2.71 -26.78
N GLY A 244 -26.96 -2.69 -27.19
CA GLY A 244 -28.09 -2.77 -26.25
C GLY A 244 -28.13 -1.63 -25.21
N GLY A 245 -27.61 -0.45 -25.53
CA GLY A 245 -27.54 0.69 -24.60
C GLY A 245 -26.42 0.62 -23.56
N LYS A 246 -25.54 -0.38 -23.65
CA LYS A 246 -24.38 -0.57 -22.78
C LYS A 246 -23.08 -0.37 -23.57
N THR A 247 -22.06 0.11 -22.88
CA THR A 247 -20.71 0.33 -23.42
C THR A 247 -19.83 -0.86 -23.04
N PHE A 248 -19.07 -1.38 -24.00
CA PHE A 248 -18.13 -2.48 -23.77
C PHE A 248 -16.78 -2.15 -24.38
N VAL A 249 -15.76 -2.83 -23.88
CA VAL A 249 -14.46 -2.95 -24.54
C VAL A 249 -14.46 -4.26 -25.29
N ASP A 250 -14.26 -4.18 -26.61
CA ASP A 250 -14.04 -5.35 -27.45
C ASP A 250 -12.61 -5.85 -27.24
N LEU A 251 -12.50 -7.10 -26.80
CA LEU A 251 -11.23 -7.72 -26.48
C LEU A 251 -10.85 -8.79 -27.50
N ALA A 252 -11.60 -8.93 -28.60
CA ALA A 252 -11.33 -9.91 -29.65
C ALA A 252 -9.96 -9.71 -30.34
N SER A 253 -9.37 -8.52 -30.24
CA SER A 253 -8.00 -8.23 -30.70
C SER A 253 -6.90 -8.64 -29.72
N PHE A 254 -7.24 -9.13 -28.52
CA PHE A 254 -6.27 -9.56 -27.49
C PHE A 254 -6.34 -11.08 -27.26
N GLU A 255 -5.22 -11.67 -26.84
CA GLU A 255 -5.11 -13.11 -26.57
C GLU A 255 -6.11 -13.58 -25.48
N ALA A 256 -6.68 -14.77 -25.66
CA ALA A 256 -7.80 -15.29 -24.87
C ALA A 256 -7.48 -15.54 -23.38
N ASP A 257 -6.20 -15.54 -23.01
CA ASP A 257 -5.70 -15.69 -21.63
C ASP A 257 -5.29 -14.36 -20.98
N ALA A 258 -5.52 -13.22 -21.65
CA ALA A 258 -5.15 -11.92 -21.13
C ALA A 258 -5.92 -11.60 -19.83
N LYS A 259 -5.18 -11.33 -18.75
CA LYS A 259 -5.73 -10.73 -17.53
C LYS A 259 -5.96 -9.26 -17.81
N ILE A 260 -7.17 -8.95 -18.26
CA ILE A 260 -7.56 -7.60 -18.66
C ILE A 260 -7.89 -6.81 -17.40
N GLN A 261 -7.14 -5.74 -17.16
CA GLN A 261 -7.33 -4.86 -16.01
C GLN A 261 -7.71 -3.48 -16.52
N ILE A 262 -9.01 -3.22 -16.59
CA ILE A 262 -9.48 -1.92 -17.04
C ILE A 262 -9.29 -0.90 -15.92
N GLU A 263 -8.57 0.17 -16.21
CA GLU A 263 -8.47 1.36 -15.37
C GLU A 263 -9.20 2.47 -16.13
N TYR A 264 -9.98 3.31 -15.46
CA TYR A 264 -10.52 4.49 -16.13
C TYR A 264 -10.69 5.63 -15.14
N ILE A 265 -10.57 6.85 -15.66
CA ILE A 265 -10.62 8.09 -14.90
C ILE A 265 -11.97 8.74 -15.21
N GLU A 266 -12.86 8.80 -14.22
CA GLU A 266 -14.04 9.66 -14.29
C GLU A 266 -13.62 11.03 -13.72
N LYS A 267 -13.65 12.08 -14.55
CA LYS A 267 -13.46 13.47 -14.09
C LYS A 267 -14.76 14.05 -13.58
#